data_AF-A0A934LY04-F1
#
_entry.id   AF-A0A934LY04-F1
#
_cell.length_a   1.000
_cell.length_b   1.000
_cell.length_c   1.000
_cell.angle_alpha   90.00
_cell.angle_beta   90.00
_cell.angle_gamma   90.00
#
_symmetry.space_group_name_H-M   'P 1'
#
loop_
_entity.id
_entity.type
_entity.pdbx_description
1 polymer ?
#
loop_
_entity_poly.entity_id
_entity_poly.type
_entity_poly.pdbx_seq_one_letter_code
_entity_poly.pdbx_strand_id
1 'polypeptide(L)' 'NHTLPTGGTARFSSPLGVEDFIKRTSVIGFSKKGIDKLGGDIKRFADIEGLEAHGLSAWMRVKKTLTKRG' A
#
# COMPACT_ATOMS: atom_id res chain seq x y z
N ASN A 1 -15.59 27.33 11.85
CA ASN A 1 -16.17 26.56 12.97
C ASN A 1 -15.58 27.11 14.26
N HIS A 2 -16.37 27.32 15.32
CA HIS A 2 -15.84 27.74 16.63
C HIS A 2 -15.38 26.55 17.50
N THR A 3 -15.63 25.32 17.04
CA THR A 3 -15.16 24.09 17.67
C THR A 3 -13.69 23.88 17.28
N LEU A 4 -12.79 24.27 18.18
CA LEU A 4 -11.34 24.26 17.99
C LEU A 4 -10.66 23.26 18.95
N PRO A 5 -9.49 22.69 18.57
CA PRO A 5 -8.70 21.86 19.47
C PRO A 5 -8.13 22.69 20.63
N THR A 6 -8.30 22.22 21.87
CA THR A 6 -7.80 22.86 23.09
C THR A 6 -6.68 22.05 23.75
N GLY A 7 -6.10 22.52 24.85
CA GLY A 7 -5.02 21.80 25.55
C GLY A 7 -3.71 21.68 24.75
N GLY A 8 -3.44 22.62 23.83
CA GLY A 8 -2.23 22.63 22.99
C GLY A 8 -2.27 21.73 21.75
N THR A 9 -3.37 21.01 21.54
CA THR A 9 -3.53 20.05 20.43
C THR A 9 -3.64 20.71 19.06
N ALA A 10 -3.89 22.02 18.99
CA ALA A 10 -3.88 22.80 17.74
C ALA A 10 -2.55 22.72 16.95
N ARG A 11 -1.46 22.24 17.57
CA ARG A 11 -0.18 21.98 16.89
C ARG A 11 -0.24 20.79 15.90
N PHE A 12 -1.18 19.87 16.07
CA PHE A 12 -1.30 18.65 15.26
C PHE A 12 -2.73 18.27 14.89
N SER A 13 -3.73 18.95 15.45
CA SER A 13 -5.15 18.75 15.14
C SER A 13 -5.72 19.97 14.42
N SER A 14 -6.64 19.72 13.50
CA SER A 14 -7.37 20.76 12.77
C SER A 14 -8.66 21.15 13.51
N PRO A 15 -9.20 22.37 13.31
CA PRO A 15 -10.57 22.72 13.66
C PRO A 15 -11.59 21.74 13.08
N LEU A 16 -12.74 21.56 13.77
CA LEU A 16 -13.81 20.71 13.27
C LEU A 16 -14.30 21.20 11.90
N GLY A 17 -14.24 20.34 10.91
CA GLY A 17 -14.64 20.57 9.53
C GLY A 17 -15.46 19.42 8.96
N VAL A 18 -15.77 19.50 7.66
CA VAL A 18 -16.58 18.48 6.97
C VAL A 18 -15.86 17.12 6.94
N GLU A 19 -14.53 17.14 6.80
CA GLU A 19 -13.70 15.93 6.70
C GLU A 19 -13.76 15.05 7.95
N ASP A 20 -14.06 15.61 9.13
CA ASP A 20 -14.23 14.84 10.37
C ASP A 20 -15.45 13.91 10.32
N PHE A 21 -16.38 14.16 9.39
CA PHE A 21 -17.57 13.35 9.15
C PHE A 21 -17.43 12.42 7.94
N ILE A 22 -16.27 12.42 7.26
CA ILE A 22 -16.01 11.61 6.07
C ILE A 22 -14.93 10.57 6.40
N LYS A 23 -15.12 9.34 5.91
CA LYS A 23 -14.04 8.33 5.90
C LYS A 23 -13.36 8.29 4.55
N ARG A 24 -12.04 8.54 4.52
CA ARG A 24 -11.21 8.45 3.32
C ARG A 24 -10.69 7.02 3.15
N THR A 25 -10.94 6.43 1.99
CA THR A 25 -10.47 5.09 1.63
C THR A 25 -9.64 5.16 0.35
N SER A 26 -8.45 4.56 0.35
CA SER A 26 -7.61 4.46 -0.85
C SER A 26 -8.00 3.24 -1.68
N VAL A 27 -8.16 3.43 -2.99
CA VAL A 27 -8.35 2.34 -3.96
C VAL A 27 -7.11 2.28 -4.84
N ILE A 28 -6.46 1.12 -4.84
CA ILE A 28 -5.21 0.89 -5.60
C ILE A 28 -5.41 -0.31 -6.52
N GLY A 29 -5.03 -0.14 -7.79
CA GLY A 29 -5.03 -1.20 -8.80
C GLY A 29 -3.64 -1.40 -9.38
N PHE A 30 -3.36 -2.62 -9.83
CA PHE A 30 -2.09 -2.97 -10.46
C PHE A 30 -2.32 -3.45 -11.89
N SER A 31 -1.62 -2.85 -12.85
CA SER A 31 -1.59 -3.37 -14.21
C SER A 31 -0.72 -4.63 -14.28
N LYS A 32 -0.97 -5.47 -15.28
CA LYS A 32 -0.14 -6.67 -15.50
C LYS A 32 1.33 -6.33 -15.69
N LYS A 33 1.62 -5.29 -16.49
CA LYS A 33 3.00 -4.78 -16.69
C LYS A 33 3.62 -4.25 -15.39
N GLY A 34 2.81 -3.62 -14.53
CA GLY A 34 3.26 -3.12 -13.22
C GLY A 34 3.70 -4.25 -12.29
N ILE A 35 2.90 -5.32 -12.16
CA ILE A 35 3.26 -6.43 -11.27
C ILE A 35 4.43 -7.22 -11.83
N ASP A 36 4.52 -7.36 -13.16
CA ASP A 36 5.67 -8.03 -13.79
C ASP A 36 6.98 -7.22 -13.60
N LYS A 37 6.89 -5.89 -13.52
CA LYS A 37 8.05 -5.02 -13.24
C LYS A 37 8.47 -5.03 -11.77
N LEU A 38 7.51 -4.97 -10.84
CA LEU A 38 7.78 -4.74 -9.41
C LEU A 38 7.71 -6.00 -8.55
N GLY A 39 7.14 -7.10 -9.05
CA GLY A 39 6.86 -8.30 -8.25
C GLY A 39 8.11 -8.95 -7.65
N GLY A 40 9.26 -8.84 -8.33
CA GLY A 40 10.54 -9.30 -7.79
C GLY A 40 11.00 -8.47 -6.59
N ASP A 41 10.93 -7.14 -6.69
CA ASP A 41 11.28 -6.23 -5.59
C ASP A 41 10.34 -6.41 -4.39
N ILE A 42 9.03 -6.55 -4.65
CA ILE A 42 8.02 -6.80 -3.60
C ILE A 42 8.35 -8.09 -2.85
N LYS A 43 8.68 -9.17 -3.57
CA LYS A 43 9.10 -10.42 -2.93
C LYS A 43 10.37 -10.23 -2.13
N ARG A 44 11.37 -9.53 -2.66
CA ARG A 44 12.63 -9.27 -1.95
C ARG A 44 12.42 -8.51 -0.64
N PHE A 45 11.58 -7.47 -0.63
CA PHE A 45 11.25 -6.75 0.61
C PHE A 45 10.52 -7.65 1.60
N ALA A 46 9.52 -8.39 1.14
CA ALA A 46 8.78 -9.31 1.99
C ALA A 46 9.69 -10.40 2.60
N ASP A 47 10.65 -10.93 1.85
CA ASP A 47 11.61 -11.93 2.34
C ASP A 47 12.53 -11.33 3.43
N ILE A 48 12.98 -10.08 3.28
CA ILE A 48 13.78 -9.36 4.30
C ILE A 48 12.96 -9.10 5.57
N GLU A 49 11.67 -8.80 5.43
CA GLU A 49 10.75 -8.55 6.54
C GLU A 49 10.21 -9.84 7.19
N GLY A 50 10.54 -11.02 6.65
CA GLY A 50 10.02 -12.31 7.13
C GLY A 50 8.55 -12.57 6.78
N LEU A 51 8.00 -11.86 5.79
CA LEU A 51 6.61 -11.93 5.33
C LEU A 51 6.45 -12.82 4.09
N GLU A 52 6.92 -14.07 4.17
CA GLU A 52 7.00 -14.98 3.01
C GLU A 52 5.68 -15.12 2.22
N ALA A 53 4.54 -15.25 2.92
CA ALA A 53 3.24 -15.37 2.29
C ALA A 53 2.85 -14.14 1.44
N HIS A 54 3.25 -12.94 1.87
CA HIS A 54 2.99 -11.70 1.12
C HIS A 54 3.83 -11.68 -0.16
N GLY A 55 5.12 -12.01 -0.04
CA GLY A 55 6.04 -12.09 -1.18
C GLY A 55 5.62 -13.13 -2.21
N LEU A 56 5.22 -14.33 -1.76
CA LEU A 56 4.72 -15.40 -2.64
C LEU A 56 3.42 -15.00 -3.35
N SER A 57 2.49 -14.34 -2.65
CA SER A 57 1.25 -13.83 -3.24
C SER A 57 1.56 -12.87 -4.41
N ALA A 58 2.45 -11.89 -4.22
CA ALA A 58 2.86 -11.00 -5.30
C ALA A 58 3.58 -11.75 -6.43
N TRP A 59 4.53 -12.63 -6.08
CA TRP A 59 5.35 -13.37 -7.04
C TRP A 59 4.54 -14.32 -7.93
N MET A 60 3.51 -14.97 -7.38
CA MET A 60 2.62 -15.84 -8.15
C MET A 60 1.87 -15.11 -9.29
N ARG A 61 1.71 -13.79 -9.17
CA ARG A 61 1.04 -12.96 -10.18
C ARG A 61 1.99 -12.49 -11.28
N VAL A 62 3.30 -12.67 -11.12
CA VAL A 62 4.32 -12.36 -12.13
C VAL A 62 4.26 -13.40 -13.25
N LYS A 63 4.36 -12.95 -14.51
CA LYS A 63 4.40 -13.85 -15.67
C LYS A 63 5.69 -14.69 -15.60
N LYS A 64 5.56 -16.00 -15.41
CA LYS A 64 6.69 -16.92 -15.57
C LYS A 64 6.99 -17.03 -17.06
N THR A 65 8.07 -16.41 -17.52
CA THR A 65 8.64 -16.75 -18.81
C THR A 65 9.09 -18.20 -18.71
N LEU A 66 8.34 -19.13 -19.29
CA LEU A 66 8.77 -20.52 -19.41
C LEU A 66 10.07 -20.49 -20.21
N THR A 67 11.21 -20.63 -19.53
CA THR A 67 12.45 -21.06 -20.18
C THR A 67 12.13 -22.42 -20.77
N LYS A 68 11.94 -22.48 -22.09
CA LYS A 68 11.94 -23.75 -22.83
C LYS A 68 13.28 -24.40 -22.50
N ARG A 69 13.28 -25.39 -21.60
CA ARG A 69 14.38 -26.35 -21.52
C ARG A 69 14.33 -27.12 -22.83
N GLY A 70 15.36 -26.93 -23.64
CA GLY A 70 15.57 -27.68 -24.87
C GLY A 70 15.76 -29.16 -24.59
#